data_AF-A0A9P1MJR0-F1
#
_entry.id   AF-A0A9P1MJR0-F1
#
_cell.length_a   1.000
_cell.length_b   1.000
_cell.length_c   1.000
_cell.angle_alpha   90.00
_cell.angle_beta   90.00
_cell.angle_gamma   90.00
#
_symmetry.space_group_name_H-M   'P 1'
#
loop_
_entity.id
_entity.type
_entity.pdbx_description
1 polymer ?
#
loop_
_entity_poly.entity_id
_entity_poly.type
_entity_poly.pdbx_seq_one_letter_code
_entity_poly.pdbx_strand_id
1 'polypeptide(L)'
;MSFLNDLPSWNPENFSKLSGQKANSVSKVVHDVPVRQNEVSISNEKKSFILRYLEKHFVTDVNLEEKKSRKRSDDCSDDPSEKKVRKR
;
A
#
# COMPACT_ATOMS: atom_id res chain seq x y z
N MET A 1 3.04 44.40 -9.25
CA MET A 1 3.12 43.89 -7.86
C MET A 1 1.70 43.52 -7.41
N SER A 2 1.20 42.32 -7.72
CA SER A 2 -0.15 41.92 -7.24
C SER A 2 -0.33 40.40 -7.26
N PHE A 3 0.61 39.68 -6.65
CA PHE A 3 0.51 38.23 -6.44
C PHE A 3 -0.65 37.83 -5.50
N LEU A 4 -1.18 38.77 -4.72
CA LEU A 4 -2.12 38.51 -3.61
C LEU A 4 -3.57 38.89 -3.90
N ASN A 5 -3.91 39.34 -5.11
CA ASN A 5 -5.25 39.89 -5.39
C ASN A 5 -6.29 38.82 -5.76
N ASP A 6 -5.86 37.65 -6.22
CA ASP A 6 -6.74 36.57 -6.69
C ASP A 6 -6.68 35.34 -5.77
N LEU A 7 -6.84 35.57 -4.46
CA LEU A 7 -6.93 34.46 -3.51
C LEU A 7 -8.24 33.69 -3.73
N PRO A 8 -8.24 32.35 -3.65
CA PRO A 8 -9.46 31.56 -3.80
C PRO A 8 -10.51 31.96 -2.77
N SER A 9 -11.71 32.30 -3.24
CA SER A 9 -12.89 32.47 -2.39
C SER A 9 -13.96 31.48 -2.82
N TRP A 10 -14.31 30.54 -1.93
CA TRP A 10 -15.41 29.61 -2.19
C TRP A 10 -16.77 30.31 -2.10
N ASN A 11 -16.88 31.28 -1.19
CA ASN A 11 -18.04 32.15 -1.05
C ASN A 11 -17.57 33.51 -0.50
N PRO A 12 -17.72 34.61 -1.27
CA PRO A 12 -17.30 35.95 -0.82
C PRO A 12 -18.07 36.44 0.41
N GLU A 13 -19.27 35.90 0.67
CA GLU A 13 -20.09 36.30 1.82
C GLU A 13 -19.53 35.79 3.16
N ASN A 14 -18.73 34.70 3.17
CA ASN A 14 -18.30 34.00 4.39
C ASN A 14 -17.61 34.90 5.43
N PHE A 15 -16.87 35.91 4.96
CA PHE A 15 -16.10 36.82 5.83
C PHE A 15 -16.53 38.28 5.69
N SER A 16 -17.53 38.57 4.85
CA SER A 16 -18.00 39.95 4.56
C SER A 16 -18.68 40.63 5.76
N LYS A 17 -19.33 39.85 6.64
CA LYS A 17 -20.19 40.34 7.74
C LYS A 17 -19.58 40.14 9.13
N LEU A 18 -18.27 39.88 9.22
CA LEU A 18 -17.57 39.55 10.46
C LEU A 18 -17.34 40.74 11.42
N SER A 19 -18.13 41.81 11.28
CA SER A 19 -18.02 42.99 12.14
C SER A 19 -18.64 42.72 13.51
N GLY A 20 -17.80 42.64 14.54
CA GLY A 20 -18.18 42.90 15.94
C GLY A 20 -18.96 41.80 16.68
N GLN A 21 -19.33 40.70 16.03
CA GLN A 21 -19.92 39.57 16.75
C GLN A 21 -18.80 38.74 17.40
N LYS A 22 -18.68 38.83 18.73
CA LYS A 22 -17.93 37.84 19.50
C LYS A 22 -18.51 36.48 19.11
N ALA A 23 -17.68 35.59 18.59
CA ALA A 23 -18.06 34.24 18.18
C ALA A 23 -18.49 33.44 19.42
N ASN A 24 -19.68 33.72 19.93
CA ASN A 24 -20.28 33.10 21.11
C ASN A 24 -21.05 31.82 20.73
N SER A 25 -20.87 31.30 19.51
CA SER A 25 -21.37 29.98 19.16
C SER A 25 -20.47 28.95 19.85
N VAL A 26 -20.83 28.59 21.08
CA VAL A 26 -20.24 27.46 21.78
C VAL A 26 -20.53 26.22 20.93
N SER A 27 -19.49 25.61 20.35
CA SER A 27 -19.61 24.36 19.62
C SER A 27 -20.31 23.33 20.50
N LYS A 28 -21.44 22.80 20.05
CA LYS A 28 -22.19 21.81 20.80
C LYS A 28 -21.46 20.47 20.70
N VAL A 29 -21.12 19.90 21.85
CA VAL A 29 -20.57 18.55 21.92
C VAL A 29 -21.70 17.56 21.65
N VAL A 30 -21.51 16.69 20.67
CA VAL A 30 -22.41 15.56 20.41
C VAL A 30 -21.81 14.35 21.13
N HIS A 31 -22.54 13.81 22.10
CA HIS A 31 -22.06 12.70 22.92
C HIS A 31 -22.26 11.35 22.24
N ASP A 32 -23.40 11.17 21.56
CA ASP A 32 -23.76 9.90 20.93
C ASP A 32 -23.92 10.09 19.42
N VAL A 33 -23.12 9.35 18.67
CA VAL A 33 -23.21 9.30 17.20
C VAL A 33 -23.79 7.92 16.84
N PRO A 34 -25.04 7.85 16.35
CA PRO A 34 -25.65 6.57 16.00
C PRO A 34 -24.95 5.95 14.79
N VAL A 35 -24.58 4.67 14.91
CA VAL A 35 -24.00 3.90 13.81
C VAL A 35 -25.07 3.63 12.76
N ARG A 36 -24.82 4.02 11.51
CA ARG A 36 -25.75 3.79 10.39
C ARG A 36 -25.55 2.39 9.80
N GLN A 37 -26.60 1.83 9.23
CA GLN A 37 -26.61 0.46 8.69
C GLN A 37 -25.61 0.22 7.55
N ASN A 38 -25.23 1.26 6.80
CA ASN A 38 -24.31 1.18 5.66
C ASN A 38 -22.89 1.67 5.99
N GLU A 39 -22.54 1.80 7.27
CA GLU A 39 -21.20 2.23 7.68
C GLU A 39 -20.21 1.07 7.64
N VAL A 40 -19.04 1.34 7.05
CA VAL A 40 -17.94 0.36 6.97
C VAL A 40 -17.09 0.45 8.23
N SER A 41 -16.89 -0.69 8.90
CA SER A 41 -15.97 -0.77 10.04
C SER A 41 -14.52 -0.91 9.57
N ILE A 42 -13.63 -0.10 10.15
CA ILE A 42 -12.18 -0.22 9.92
C ILE A 42 -11.65 -1.30 10.85
N SER A 43 -11.19 -2.42 10.30
CA SER A 43 -10.62 -3.54 11.06
C SER A 43 -9.11 -3.66 10.87
N ASN A 44 -8.39 -4.00 11.93
CA ASN A 44 -6.99 -4.35 11.85
C ASN A 44 -6.80 -5.77 11.31
N GLU A 45 -5.68 -5.97 10.63
CA GLU A 45 -5.26 -7.31 10.22
C GLU A 45 -4.92 -8.17 11.44
N LYS A 46 -5.40 -9.42 11.43
CA LYS A 46 -5.15 -10.37 12.54
C LYS A 46 -3.82 -11.09 12.43
N LYS A 47 -3.26 -11.16 11.23
CA LYS A 47 -2.00 -11.89 10.96
C LYS A 47 -0.83 -11.06 11.46
N SER A 48 0.11 -11.71 12.16
CA SER A 48 1.35 -11.05 12.53
C SER A 48 2.15 -10.66 11.28
N PHE A 49 2.92 -9.58 11.40
CA PHE A 49 3.72 -9.06 10.29
C PHE A 49 4.61 -10.13 9.65
N ILE A 50 5.26 -10.96 10.47
CA ILE A 50 6.17 -12.00 9.99
C ILE A 50 5.44 -13.08 9.21
N LEU A 51 4.27 -13.54 9.67
CA LEU A 51 3.50 -14.56 8.96
C LEU A 51 2.98 -14.02 7.63
N ARG A 52 2.52 -12.77 7.60
CA ARG A 52 2.12 -12.10 6.35
C ARG A 52 3.28 -12.00 5.36
N TYR A 53 4.48 -11.70 5.85
CA TYR A 53 5.69 -11.64 5.03
C TYR A 53 6.02 -13.02 4.44
N LEU A 54 6.13 -14.04 5.30
CA LEU A 54 6.48 -15.39 4.85
C LEU A 54 5.46 -15.94 3.85
N GLU A 55 4.16 -15.77 4.08
CA GLU A 55 3.11 -16.20 3.16
C GLU A 55 3.26 -15.55 1.76
N LYS A 56 3.53 -14.24 1.72
CA LYS A 56 3.77 -13.52 0.46
C LYS A 56 4.93 -14.12 -0.33
N HIS A 57 6.03 -14.45 0.34
CA HIS A 57 7.23 -15.00 -0.31
C HIS A 57 7.08 -16.48 -0.67
N PHE A 58 6.45 -17.28 0.20
CA PHE A 58 6.25 -18.71 -0.05
C PHE A 58 5.32 -18.96 -1.25
N VAL A 59 4.24 -18.19 -1.38
CA VAL A 59 3.35 -18.26 -2.56
C VAL A 59 4.09 -17.84 -3.82
N THR A 60 5.00 -16.87 -3.72
CA THR A 60 5.80 -16.44 -4.87
C THR A 60 6.75 -17.54 -5.32
N ASP A 61 7.45 -18.19 -4.40
CA ASP A 61 8.44 -19.23 -4.69
C ASP A 61 7.78 -20.51 -5.26
N VAL A 62 6.65 -20.94 -4.70
CA VAL A 62 5.88 -22.09 -5.22
C VAL A 62 5.36 -21.82 -6.64
N ASN A 63 4.84 -20.62 -6.91
CA ASN A 63 4.38 -20.24 -8.25
C ASN A 63 5.53 -20.00 -9.25
N LEU A 64 6.75 -19.70 -8.78
CA LEU A 64 7.93 -19.53 -9.63
C LEU A 64 8.51 -20.88 -10.05
N GLU A 65 8.55 -21.86 -9.15
CA GLU A 65 9.07 -23.20 -9.43
C GLU A 65 8.16 -23.98 -10.40
N GLU A 66 6.83 -23.81 -10.35
CA GLU A 66 5.92 -24.37 -11.36
C GLU A 66 6.16 -23.81 -12.77
N LYS A 67 6.71 -22.59 -12.90
CA LYS A 67 7.04 -21.98 -14.20
C LYS A 67 8.40 -22.41 -14.74
N LYS A 68 9.33 -22.86 -13.89
CA LYS A 68 10.67 -23.34 -14.31
C LYS A 68 10.68 -24.77 -14.80
N SER A 69 9.77 -25.63 -14.34
CA SER A 69 9.71 -27.05 -14.72
C SER A 69 9.23 -27.32 -16.15
N ARG A 70 8.86 -26.29 -16.94
CA ARG A 70 8.46 -26.43 -18.35
C ARG A 70 9.58 -26.23 -19.38
N LYS A 71 10.83 -25.97 -18.97
CA LYS A 71 12.00 -26.08 -19.88
C LYS A 71 12.67 -27.46 -19.73
N ARG A 72 12.03 -28.47 -20.33
CA ARG A 72 12.63 -29.75 -20.76
C ARG A 72 13.92 -29.42 -21.55
N SER A 73 15.09 -29.89 -21.15
CA SER A 73 15.63 -31.23 -21.41
C SER A 73 15.59 -31.58 -22.91
N ASP A 74 16.59 -31.10 -23.65
CA ASP A 74 17.03 -31.63 -24.94
C ASP A 74 18.47 -31.15 -25.16
N ASP A 75 19.44 -31.85 -24.58
CA ASP A 75 20.67 -32.19 -25.31
C ASP A 75 21.44 -33.29 -24.57
N CYS A 76 21.25 -34.52 -25.03
CA CYS A 76 22.04 -35.70 -24.68
C CYS A 76 23.07 -35.90 -25.79
N SER A 77 24.37 -35.84 -25.47
CA SER A 77 25.37 -36.73 -26.07
C SER A 77 26.69 -36.71 -25.29
N ASP A 78 26.94 -37.83 -24.61
CA ASP A 78 28.17 -38.59 -24.37
C ASP A 78 29.55 -37.98 -24.70
N ASP A 79 30.52 -38.11 -23.77
CA ASP A 79 31.63 -39.10 -23.84
C ASP A 79 32.64 -38.94 -22.65
N PRO A 80 33.04 -40.01 -21.92
CA PRO A 80 33.98 -39.94 -20.79
C PRO A 80 35.37 -40.54 -21.10
N SER A 81 36.36 -39.72 -21.46
CA SER A 81 37.80 -40.00 -21.32
C SER A 81 38.57 -38.68 -21.56
N GLU A 82 39.60 -38.26 -20.84
CA GLU A 82 40.81 -38.95 -20.40
C GLU A 82 41.40 -38.28 -19.15
N LYS A 83 41.94 -39.11 -18.24
CA LYS A 83 42.86 -38.67 -17.20
C LYS A 83 44.20 -38.29 -17.84
N LYS A 84 44.75 -37.11 -17.54
CA LYS A 84 46.20 -36.89 -17.67
C LYS A 84 46.77 -36.10 -16.50
N VAL A 85 47.27 -36.87 -15.53
CA VAL A 85 48.22 -36.43 -14.50
C VAL A 85 49.46 -35.88 -15.19
N ARG A 86 49.94 -34.71 -14.75
CA ARG A 86 51.37 -34.38 -14.90
C ARG A 86 51.85 -33.53 -13.72
N LYS A 87 52.66 -34.18 -12.87
CA LYS A 87 53.57 -33.56 -11.90
C LYS A 87 54.65 -32.77 -12.64
N ARG A 88 55.00 -31.59 -12.12
CA ARG A 88 56.36 -31.22 -11.70
C ARG A 88 56.28 -30.01 -10.78
#